data_AF-A0A081RFB6-F1
#
_entry.id   AF-A0A081RFB6-F1
#
_cell.length_a   1.000
_cell.length_b   1.000
_cell.length_c   1.000
_cell.angle_alpha   90.00
_cell.angle_beta   90.00
_cell.angle_gamma   90.00
#
_symmetry.space_group_name_H-M   'P 1'
#
loop_
_entity.id
_entity.type
_entity.pdbx_description
1 polymer ?
#
loop_
_entity_poly.entity_id
_entity_poly.type
_entity_poly.pdbx_seq_one_letter_code
_entity_poly.pdbx_strand_id
1 'polypeptide(L)' 'MILLPTAADQLTIPFLASGGMADARSLVASLSLGADGINMGTRFLATQEAPVHENVKNALLEAKRPIPG' A
#
# COMPACT_ATOMS: atom_id res chain seq x y z
N MET A 1 -1.85 -9.06 -8.00
CA MET A 1 -0.46 -8.71 -7.60
C MET A 1 0.45 -9.84 -8.07
N ILE A 2 1.04 -9.74 -9.27
CA ILE A 2 1.94 -10.78 -9.79
C ILE A 2 3.39 -10.57 -9.34
N LEU A 3 3.75 -9.34 -8.96
CA LEU A 3 5.15 -8.96 -8.70
C LEU A 3 5.69 -9.53 -7.38
N LEU A 4 4.86 -9.61 -6.33
CA LEU A 4 5.33 -10.04 -5.00
C LEU A 4 5.79 -11.52 -5.00
N PRO A 5 5.02 -12.49 -5.53
CA PRO A 5 5.50 -13.87 -5.59
C PRO A 5 6.77 -14.02 -6.42
N THR A 6 6.85 -13.35 -7.58
CA THR A 6 8.06 -13.39 -8.41
C THR A 6 9.28 -12.82 -7.69
N ALA A 7 9.11 -11.76 -6.89
CA ALA A 7 10.19 -11.23 -6.07
C ALA A 7 10.61 -12.21 -4.97
N ALA A 8 9.64 -12.86 -4.31
CA ALA A 8 9.91 -13.88 -3.29
C ALA A 8 10.68 -15.08 -3.84
N ASP A 9 10.43 -15.47 -5.10
CA ASP A 9 11.16 -16.58 -5.75
C ASP A 9 12.60 -16.22 -6.13
N GLN A 10 12.95 -14.94 -6.22
CA GLN A 10 14.25 -14.47 -6.76
C GLN A 10 15.14 -13.78 -5.72
N LEU A 11 14.53 -13.16 -4.71
CA LEU A 11 15.25 -12.39 -3.71
C LEU A 11 15.55 -13.24 -2.49
N THR A 12 16.79 -13.15 -2.01
CA THR A 12 17.23 -13.77 -0.75
C THR A 12 17.29 -12.76 0.40
N ILE A 13 17.19 -11.46 0.08
CA ILE A 13 17.12 -10.39 1.06
C ILE A 13 15.65 -10.06 1.40
N PRO A 14 15.36 -9.58 2.61
CA PRO A 14 14.01 -9.14 2.96
C PRO A 14 13.53 -8.01 2.05
N PHE A 15 12.23 -8.00 1.73
CA PHE A 15 11.62 -6.94 0.93
C PHE A 15 10.22 -6.56 1.41
N LEU A 16 9.84 -5.32 1.11
CA LEU A 16 8.54 -4.77 1.48
C LEU A 16 7.66 -4.65 0.25
N ALA A 17 6.39 -5.06 0.37
CA ALA A 17 5.40 -4.74 -0.63
C ALA A 17 5.16 -3.21 -0.63
N SER A 18 5.04 -2.59 -1.80
CA SER A 18 4.69 -1.16 -1.93
C SER A 18 3.65 -0.95 -3.04
N GLY A 19 2.70 -0.03 -2.81
CA GLY A 19 1.60 0.28 -3.74
C GLY A 19 0.31 -0.50 -3.46
N GLY A 20 -0.75 0.21 -3.08
CA GLY A 20 -2.07 -0.38 -2.79
C GLY A 20 -2.28 -0.88 -1.37
N MET A 21 -1.31 -0.66 -0.46
CA MET A 21 -1.39 -1.05 0.94
C MET A 21 -2.01 0.06 1.80
N ALA A 22 -3.04 -0.28 2.55
CA ALA A 22 -3.79 0.68 3.34
C ALA A 22 -4.34 0.14 4.66
N ASP A 23 -4.34 -1.19 4.86
CA ASP A 23 -4.91 -1.83 6.05
C ASP A 23 -4.33 -3.22 6.33
N ALA A 24 -4.81 -3.86 7.40
CA ALA A 24 -4.38 -5.19 7.81
C ALA A 24 -4.64 -6.28 6.76
N ARG A 25 -5.68 -6.14 5.91
CA ARG A 25 -5.94 -7.12 4.84
C ARG A 25 -4.85 -7.06 3.79
N SER A 26 -4.44 -5.84 3.40
CA SER A 26 -3.32 -5.66 2.49
C SER A 26 -2.01 -6.16 3.10
N LEU A 27 -1.78 -5.98 4.41
CA LEU A 27 -0.64 -6.56 5.12
C LEU A 27 -0.63 -8.10 5.04
N VAL A 28 -1.72 -8.74 5.47
CA VAL A 28 -1.82 -10.22 5.47
C VAL A 28 -1.64 -10.77 4.06
N ALA A 29 -2.23 -10.13 3.05
CA ALA A 29 -2.05 -10.52 1.66
C ALA A 29 -0.59 -10.39 1.21
N SER A 30 0.09 -9.29 1.53
CA SER A 30 1.51 -9.10 1.19
C SER A 30 2.41 -10.15 1.86
N LEU A 31 2.20 -10.42 3.15
CA LEU A 31 2.95 -11.46 3.87
C LEU A 31 2.71 -12.85 3.26
N SER A 32 1.46 -13.16 2.91
CA SER A 32 1.10 -14.44 2.28
C SER A 32 1.72 -14.61 0.89
N LEU A 33 2.09 -13.51 0.22
CA LEU A 33 2.75 -13.50 -1.09
C LEU A 33 4.28 -13.43 -0.98
N GLY A 34 4.84 -13.55 0.23
CA GLY A 34 6.28 -13.67 0.47
C GLY A 34 7.01 -12.37 0.80
N ALA A 35 6.31 -11.23 0.95
CA ALA A 35 6.94 -10.02 1.47
C ALA A 35 7.11 -10.07 2.99
N ASP A 36 8.07 -9.32 3.54
CA ASP A 36 8.35 -9.25 4.98
C ASP A 36 7.61 -8.11 5.68
N GLY A 37 6.89 -7.31 4.91
CA GLY A 37 6.09 -6.20 5.41
C GLY A 37 5.51 -5.35 4.29
N ILE A 38 5.00 -4.17 4.68
CA ILE A 38 4.38 -3.23 3.75
C ILE A 38 4.94 -1.83 3.93
N ASN A 39 5.10 -1.12 2.82
CA ASN A 39 5.28 0.31 2.77
C ASN A 39 3.96 0.99 2.39
N MET A 40 3.63 2.09 3.08
CA MET A 40 2.38 2.83 2.87
C MET A 40 2.69 4.29 2.50
N GLY A 41 2.05 4.79 1.44
CA GLY A 41 2.15 6.20 1.03
C GLY A 41 0.83 6.92 1.31
N THR A 42 -0.15 6.73 0.42
CA THR A 42 -1.47 7.37 0.49
C THR A 42 -2.16 7.24 1.85
N ARG A 43 -2.00 6.10 2.53
CA ARG A 43 -2.57 5.90 3.87
C ARG A 43 -1.96 6.82 4.92
N PHE A 44 -0.65 7.09 4.86
CA PHE A 44 0.01 8.01 5.80
C PHE A 44 -0.28 9.47 5.48
N LEU A 45 -0.52 9.83 4.21
CA LEU A 45 -0.97 11.20 3.86
C LEU A 45 -2.33 11.54 4.50
N ALA A 46 -3.16 10.53 4.78
CA ALA A 46 -4.48 10.69 5.37
C ALA A 46 -4.48 10.68 6.92
N THR A 47 -3.33 10.71 7.59
CA THR A 47 -3.30 10.81 9.06
C THR A 47 -3.47 12.27 9.53
N GLN A 48 -3.76 12.45 10.82
CA GLN A 48 -3.94 13.78 11.40
C GLN A 48 -2.62 14.56 11.40
N GLU A 49 -1.52 13.86 11.65
CA GLU A 49 -0.16 14.38 11.81
C GLU A 49 0.55 14.70 10.48
N ALA A 50 0.04 14.17 9.37
CA ALA A 50 0.65 14.37 8.06
C ALA A 50 0.70 15.88 7.71
N PRO A 51 1.89 16.44 7.41
CA PRO A 51 2.07 17.87 7.16
C PRO A 51 1.68 18.23 5.72
N VAL A 52 0.45 17.91 5.33
CA VAL A 52 -0.12 18.23 4.02
C VAL A 52 -1.38 19.08 4.20
N HIS A 53 -1.65 19.91 3.20
CA HIS A 53 -2.83 20.78 3.21
C HIS A 53 -4.12 19.94 3.33
N GLU A 54 -5.10 20.41 4.12
CA GLU A 54 -6.35 19.68 4.36
C GLU A 54 -7.12 19.35 3.08
N ASN A 55 -7.10 20.25 2.08
CA ASN A 55 -7.64 19.95 0.74
C ASN A 55 -7.03 18.69 0.09
N VAL A 56 -5.76 18.35 0.35
CA VAL A 56 -5.15 17.10 -0.13
C VAL A 56 -5.76 15.92 0.60
N LYS A 57 -5.92 16.01 1.93
CA LYS A 57 -6.55 14.94 2.73
C LYS A 57 -8.01 14.74 2.31
N ASN A 58 -8.78 15.82 2.13
CA ASN A 58 -10.15 15.77 1.65
C ASN A 58 -10.26 15.16 0.26
N ALA A 59 -9.38 15.56 -0.67
CA ALA A 59 -9.34 14.96 -2.01
C ALA A 59 -9.05 13.44 -1.96
N LEU A 60 -8.18 12.98 -1.04
CA LEU A 60 -7.93 11.56 -0.83
C LEU A 60 -9.15 10.80 -0.28
N LEU A 61 -9.94 11.43 0.59
CA LEU A 61 -11.17 10.84 1.14
C LEU A 61 -12.31 10.76 0.12
N GLU A 62 -12.40 11.76 -0.76
CA GLU A 62 -13.41 11.82 -1.83
C GLU A 62 -13.05 10.94 -3.03
N ALA A 63 -11.77 10.61 -3.20
CA ALA A 63 -11.29 9.77 -4.29
C ALA A 63 -11.94 8.39 -4.26
N LYS A 64 -12.55 8.00 -5.38
CA LYS A 64 -13.10 6.66 -5.60
C LYS A 64 -12.21 5.90 -6.57
N ARG A 65 -12.10 4.59 -6.37
CA ARG A 65 -11.51 3.72 -7.38
C ARG A 65 -12.31 3.93 -8.69
N PRO A 66 -11.65 4.18 -9.83
CA PRO A 66 -12.34 4.14 -11.11
C PRO A 66 -13.04 2.80 -11.26
N ILE A 67 -14.32 2.82 -11.63
CA ILE A 67 -15.02 1.60 -12.03
C ILE A 67 -14.28 1.01 -13.23
N PRO A 68 -13.84 -0.27 -13.18
CA PRO A 68 -13.32 -0.93 -14.35
C PRO A 68 -14.43 -0.96 -15.41
N GLY A 69 -14.11 -0.46 -16.61
CA GLY A 69 -14.93 -0.68 -17.80
C GLY A 69 -14.85 -2.12 -18.28
#